data_AF-A0A959FQ13-F1
#
_entry.id   AF-A0A959FQ13-F1
#
_cell.length_a   1.000
_cell.length_b   1.000
_cell.length_c   1.000
_cell.angle_alpha   90.00
_cell.angle_beta   90.00
_cell.angle_gamma   90.00
#
_symmetry.space_group_name_H-M   'P 1'
#
loop_
_entity.id
_entity.type
_entity.pdbx_description
1 polymer ?
#
loop_
_entity_poly.entity_id
_entity_poly.type
_entity_poly.pdbx_seq_one_letter_code
_entity_poly.pdbx_strand_id
1 'polypeptide(L)'
;MRRKSWFLTFLLATGLALPTCEILGPPCDCPRPLGEFFDIQEVTVNQRATIGCCVLVVEEGATIPFSDYQGMEIKYGVEYIAQSRPAPRVRGLSLMGSLLACDCVENGWQGAKTESLANLTVTTLHDFSDIYLAGDTINDLLTVLDMGQPVALPAYLSRPATLIQEESLWLNLTEAPASGEDFQAEVTVTLSNG
;
A
#
# COMPACT_ATOMS: atom_id res chain seq x y z
N MET A 1 47.00 -8.70 37.49
CA MET A 1 45.82 -8.23 36.72
C MET A 1 46.28 -7.87 35.31
N ARG A 2 45.93 -8.63 34.25
CA ARG A 2 46.13 -8.26 32.81
C ARG A 2 45.83 -9.38 31.81
N ARG A 3 45.54 -10.60 32.25
CA ARG A 3 45.22 -11.75 31.35
C ARG A 3 43.74 -11.89 30.95
N LYS A 4 42.81 -11.16 31.58
CA LYS A 4 41.35 -11.29 31.33
C LYS A 4 40.83 -10.38 30.21
N SER A 5 41.56 -9.34 29.83
CA SER A 5 41.12 -8.36 28.83
C SER A 5 41.36 -8.80 27.38
N TRP A 6 42.26 -9.77 27.13
CA TRP A 6 42.57 -10.22 25.77
C TRP A 6 41.54 -11.20 25.18
N PHE A 7 40.81 -11.92 26.04
CA PHE A 7 39.76 -12.83 25.60
C PHE A 7 38.50 -12.09 25.12
N LEU A 8 38.19 -10.93 25.71
CA LEU A 8 37.03 -10.12 25.32
C LEU A 8 37.25 -9.36 24.00
N THR A 9 38.49 -8.97 23.69
CA THR A 9 38.79 -8.28 22.41
C THR A 9 38.81 -9.24 21.22
N PHE A 10 39.17 -10.51 21.42
CA PHE A 10 39.09 -11.54 20.36
C PHE A 10 37.64 -11.97 20.07
N LEU A 11 36.76 -11.87 21.07
CA LEU A 11 35.31 -12.09 20.94
C LEU A 11 34.57 -10.93 20.27
N LEU A 12 35.16 -9.73 20.21
CA LEU A 12 34.57 -8.55 19.55
C LEU A 12 35.11 -8.29 18.13
N ALA A 13 36.26 -8.87 17.77
CA ALA A 13 36.92 -8.64 16.47
C ALA A 13 36.51 -9.63 15.36
N THR A 14 35.71 -10.65 15.67
CA THR A 14 35.03 -11.49 14.66
C THR A 14 33.62 -10.95 14.50
N GLY A 15 33.53 -10.00 13.57
CA GLY A 15 32.43 -9.04 13.46
C GLY A 15 31.06 -9.67 13.31
N LEU A 16 30.08 -8.95 13.86
CA LEU A 16 28.69 -8.99 13.43
C LEU A 16 28.66 -8.67 11.93
N ALA A 17 28.70 -9.69 11.08
CA ALA A 17 28.28 -9.55 9.70
C ALA A 17 26.74 -9.51 9.72
N LEU A 18 26.18 -8.33 9.49
CA LEU A 18 24.80 -8.17 9.04
C LEU A 18 24.84 -8.01 7.51
N PRO A 19 24.90 -9.09 6.71
CA PRO A 19 24.60 -8.97 5.31
C PRO A 19 23.08 -8.86 5.17
N THR A 20 22.60 -7.66 4.87
CA THR A 20 21.30 -7.47 4.22
C THR A 20 21.52 -7.01 2.79
N CYS A 21 20.50 -7.28 1.97
CA CYS A 21 20.40 -7.06 0.54
C CYS A 21 21.21 -8.04 -0.32
N GLU A 22 20.51 -9.14 -0.66
CA GLU A 22 20.70 -9.98 -1.84
C GLU A 22 22.04 -10.74 -2.02
N ILE A 23 21.88 -11.99 -2.48
CA ILE A 23 22.88 -12.83 -3.18
C ILE A 23 23.83 -13.73 -2.37
N LEU A 24 23.92 -13.68 -1.04
CA LEU A 24 24.90 -14.52 -0.31
C LEU A 24 24.37 -15.18 0.97
N GLY A 25 23.58 -16.25 0.83
CA GLY A 25 23.16 -17.12 1.94
C GLY A 25 22.41 -18.37 1.48
N PRO A 26 22.25 -19.43 2.32
CA PRO A 26 21.37 -20.57 2.01
C PRO A 26 19.96 -20.07 1.65
N PRO A 27 19.19 -20.82 0.83
CA PRO A 27 17.99 -20.28 0.20
C PRO A 27 16.98 -19.91 1.28
N CYS A 28 16.68 -18.62 1.41
CA CYS A 28 15.38 -18.22 1.93
C CYS A 28 14.35 -18.97 1.10
N ASP A 29 13.45 -19.71 1.75
CA ASP A 29 12.36 -20.43 1.08
C ASP A 29 11.26 -19.42 0.68
N CYS A 30 11.66 -18.45 -0.15
CA CYS A 30 10.75 -17.45 -0.67
C CYS A 30 9.89 -18.12 -1.75
N PRO A 31 8.56 -17.93 -1.72
CA PRO A 31 7.74 -18.31 -2.86
C PRO A 31 8.24 -17.59 -4.10
N ARG A 32 8.14 -18.24 -5.27
CA ARG A 32 8.48 -17.56 -6.52
C ARG A 32 7.43 -16.47 -6.78
N PRO A 33 7.83 -15.22 -7.02
CA PRO A 33 6.88 -14.20 -7.43
C PRO A 33 6.28 -14.59 -8.79
N LEU A 34 4.97 -14.36 -8.95
CA LEU A 34 4.22 -14.57 -10.17
C LEU A 34 4.62 -13.55 -11.25
N GLY A 35 4.97 -12.33 -10.83
CA GLY A 35 5.42 -11.26 -11.70
C GLY A 35 6.04 -10.12 -10.89
N GLU A 36 6.91 -9.36 -11.55
CA GLU A 36 7.56 -8.18 -10.94
C GLU A 36 6.64 -6.96 -11.02
N PHE A 37 5.90 -6.85 -12.12
CA PHE A 37 4.90 -5.82 -12.37
C PHE A 37 3.50 -6.41 -12.32
N PHE A 38 2.51 -5.54 -12.20
CA PHE A 38 1.11 -5.89 -12.37
C PHE A 38 0.43 -5.08 -13.47
N ASP A 39 -0.65 -5.63 -14.02
CA ASP A 39 -1.54 -5.01 -15.02
C ASP A 39 -2.95 -4.96 -14.43
N ILE A 40 -3.59 -3.80 -14.45
CA ILE A 40 -4.88 -3.57 -13.81
C ILE A 40 -5.99 -4.07 -14.73
N GLN A 41 -6.78 -5.04 -14.25
CA GLN A 41 -7.89 -5.65 -14.97
C GLN A 41 -9.25 -5.07 -14.58
N GLU A 42 -9.40 -4.73 -13.30
CA GLU A 42 -10.66 -4.24 -12.73
C GLU A 42 -10.41 -3.22 -11.63
N VAL A 43 -11.41 -2.38 -11.38
CA VAL A 43 -11.41 -1.40 -10.29
C VAL A 43 -12.68 -1.63 -9.47
N THR A 44 -12.50 -1.82 -8.17
CA THR A 44 -13.62 -1.98 -7.22
C THR A 44 -13.49 -0.95 -6.11
N VAL A 45 -14.60 -0.54 -5.53
CA VAL A 45 -14.64 0.45 -4.45
C VAL A 45 -15.39 -0.14 -3.28
N ASN A 46 -14.75 -0.19 -2.12
CA ASN A 46 -15.34 -0.70 -0.89
C ASN A 46 -15.29 0.36 0.18
N GLN A 47 -16.39 0.56 0.89
CA GLN A 47 -16.38 1.33 2.12
C GLN A 47 -15.83 0.48 3.26
N ARG A 48 -14.98 1.05 4.10
CA ARG A 48 -14.30 0.34 5.19
C ARG A 48 -14.59 0.99 6.53
N ALA A 49 -14.78 0.17 7.56
CA ALA A 49 -14.96 0.63 8.93
C ALA A 49 -14.30 -0.31 9.93
N THR A 50 -13.90 0.23 11.08
CA THR A 50 -13.42 -0.55 12.22
C THR A 50 -14.64 -1.13 12.95
N ILE A 51 -14.79 -2.45 12.89
CA ILE A 51 -15.88 -3.18 13.55
C ILE A 51 -15.24 -4.17 14.53
N GLY A 52 -15.29 -3.85 15.82
CA GLY A 52 -14.61 -4.63 16.85
C GLY A 52 -13.08 -4.50 16.77
N CYS A 53 -12.39 -5.57 16.37
CA CYS A 53 -10.92 -5.61 16.29
C CYS A 53 -10.34 -5.16 14.96
N CYS A 54 -11.17 -5.06 13.94
CA CYS A 54 -10.76 -5.37 12.59
C CYS A 54 -11.41 -4.41 11.60
N VAL A 55 -10.68 -4.06 10.54
CA VAL A 55 -11.18 -3.22 9.45
C VAL A 55 -11.90 -4.11 8.45
N LEU A 56 -13.21 -3.90 8.30
CA LEU A 56 -14.09 -4.73 7.47
C LEU A 56 -14.77 -3.89 6.39
N VAL A 57 -15.30 -4.57 5.36
CA VAL A 57 -16.17 -3.93 4.37
C VAL A 57 -17.50 -3.59 5.05
N VAL A 58 -17.99 -2.38 4.82
CA VAL A 58 -19.29 -1.91 5.31
C VAL A 58 -20.38 -2.50 4.42
N GLU A 59 -21.37 -3.17 5.04
CA GLU A 59 -22.53 -3.68 4.33
C GLU A 59 -23.51 -2.54 3.96
N GLU A 60 -24.27 -2.74 2.90
CA GLU A 60 -25.27 -1.77 2.44
C GLU A 60 -26.31 -1.47 3.54
N GLY A 61 -26.59 -0.19 3.78
CA GLY A 61 -27.51 0.27 4.81
C GLY A 61 -26.99 0.19 6.25
N ALA A 62 -25.72 -0.14 6.47
CA ALA A 62 -25.14 -0.16 7.80
C ALA A 62 -24.94 1.25 8.36
N THR A 63 -25.34 1.48 9.62
CA THR A 63 -25.07 2.71 10.35
C THR A 63 -23.75 2.60 11.10
N ILE A 64 -22.76 3.42 10.73
CA ILE A 64 -21.41 3.40 11.29
C ILE A 64 -21.11 4.75 11.96
N PRO A 65 -20.59 4.78 13.20
CA PRO A 65 -20.05 6.01 13.79
C PRO A 65 -18.91 6.55 12.93
N PHE A 66 -18.89 7.85 12.65
CA PHE A 66 -17.83 8.44 11.82
C PHE A 66 -16.42 8.20 12.38
N SER A 67 -16.27 8.08 13.71
CA SER A 67 -15.00 7.72 14.36
C SER A 67 -14.45 6.36 13.95
N ASP A 68 -15.35 5.45 13.54
CA ASP A 68 -15.02 4.08 13.19
C ASP A 68 -14.86 3.93 11.67
N TYR A 69 -15.41 4.87 10.88
CA TYR A 69 -15.28 4.92 9.44
C TYR A 69 -13.81 5.10 9.02
N GLN A 70 -13.30 4.17 8.21
CA GLN A 70 -11.91 4.17 7.74
C GLN A 70 -11.74 4.77 6.34
N GLY A 71 -12.84 5.03 5.63
CA GLY A 71 -12.82 5.60 4.29
C GLY A 71 -13.28 4.65 3.19
N MET A 72 -13.02 5.05 1.95
CA MET A 72 -13.24 4.26 0.75
C MET A 72 -11.92 3.68 0.27
N GLU A 73 -11.86 2.37 0.08
CA GLU A 73 -10.75 1.66 -0.52
C GLU A 73 -11.07 1.43 -2.00
N ILE A 74 -10.31 2.06 -2.89
CA ILE A 74 -10.25 1.70 -4.30
C ILE A 74 -9.27 0.55 -4.43
N LYS A 75 -9.75 -0.60 -4.86
CA LYS A 75 -8.94 -1.81 -5.04
C LYS A 75 -8.82 -2.15 -6.51
N TYR A 76 -7.58 -2.29 -6.97
CA TYR A 76 -7.25 -2.76 -8.30
C TYR A 76 -7.21 -4.29 -8.30
N GLY A 77 -8.02 -4.93 -9.13
CA GLY A 77 -7.84 -6.35 -9.42
C GLY A 77 -6.78 -6.48 -10.51
N VAL A 78 -5.71 -7.23 -10.22
CA VAL A 78 -4.49 -7.20 -11.02
C VAL A 78 -4.08 -8.57 -11.54
N GLU A 79 -3.43 -8.58 -12.70
CA GLU A 79 -2.69 -9.73 -13.23
C GLU A 79 -1.18 -9.46 -13.10
N TYR A 80 -0.43 -10.38 -12.49
CA TYR A 80 1.02 -10.24 -12.37
C TYR A 80 1.73 -10.70 -13.64
N ILE A 81 2.67 -9.88 -14.12
CA ILE A 81 3.42 -10.11 -15.36
C ILE A 81 4.93 -10.06 -15.11
N ALA A 82 5.64 -11.02 -15.73
CA ALA A 82 7.03 -11.32 -15.40
C ALA A 82 8.05 -10.85 -16.45
N GLN A 83 9.22 -10.40 -15.96
CA GLN A 83 10.50 -10.67 -16.59
C GLN A 83 11.51 -11.25 -15.57
N SER A 84 11.14 -12.31 -14.85
CA SER A 84 12.05 -12.92 -13.87
C SER A 84 13.28 -13.54 -14.54
N ARG A 85 14.45 -12.93 -14.32
CA ARG A 85 15.74 -13.60 -14.55
C ARG A 85 16.17 -14.29 -13.25
N PRO A 86 16.52 -15.59 -13.27
CA PRO A 86 17.01 -16.24 -12.07
C PRO A 86 18.30 -15.58 -11.59
N ALA A 87 18.36 -15.25 -10.28
CA ALA A 87 19.58 -14.78 -9.66
C ALA A 87 20.69 -15.85 -9.75
N PRO A 88 21.94 -15.49 -10.11
CA PRO A 88 23.05 -16.43 -10.12
C PRO A 88 23.32 -16.94 -8.70
N ARG A 89 23.34 -18.26 -8.53
CA ARG A 89 23.69 -18.90 -7.24
C ARG A 89 25.17 -18.64 -6.92
N VAL A 90 25.46 -17.77 -5.96
CA VAL A 90 26.83 -17.60 -5.44
C VAL A 90 27.02 -18.51 -4.22
N ARG A 91 27.92 -19.48 -4.32
CA ARG A 91 28.31 -20.37 -3.20
C ARG A 91 29.41 -19.68 -2.37
N GLY A 92 29.04 -19.06 -1.25
CA GLY A 92 30.00 -18.60 -0.23
C GLY A 92 30.24 -19.64 0.85
N LEU A 93 31.50 -19.93 1.18
CA LEU A 93 31.91 -20.77 2.31
C LEU A 93 32.16 -19.88 3.53
N SER A 94 31.19 -19.75 4.43
CA SER A 94 31.38 -19.12 5.75
C SER A 94 31.01 -20.12 6.85
N LEU A 95 31.88 -20.26 7.86
CA LEU A 95 31.74 -21.17 9.00
C LEU A 95 31.16 -20.50 10.26
N MET A 96 30.70 -19.24 10.17
CA MET A 96 29.98 -18.55 11.25
C MET A 96 28.50 -18.45 10.89
N GLY A 97 27.60 -18.78 11.83
CA GLY A 97 26.17 -18.66 11.65
C GLY A 97 25.77 -17.20 11.43
N SER A 98 25.47 -16.85 10.19
CA SER A 98 24.92 -15.55 9.82
C SER A 98 23.45 -15.50 10.24
N LEU A 99 23.07 -14.52 11.07
CA LEU A 99 21.68 -14.11 11.20
C LEU A 99 21.29 -13.41 9.89
N LEU A 100 20.56 -14.11 9.03
CA LEU A 100 20.05 -13.56 7.78
C LEU A 100 18.62 -13.09 8.00
N ALA A 101 18.37 -11.79 7.80
CA ALA A 101 17.02 -11.30 7.58
C ALA A 101 16.69 -11.58 6.11
N CYS A 102 15.78 -12.52 5.85
CA CYS A 102 15.26 -12.76 4.52
C CYS A 102 14.32 -11.62 4.14
N ASP A 103 14.58 -10.98 3.01
CA ASP A 103 13.67 -10.04 2.37
C ASP A 103 13.19 -10.70 1.07
N CYS A 104 11.95 -11.19 1.07
CA CYS A 104 11.40 -11.89 -0.09
C CYS A 104 10.78 -10.86 -1.04
N VAL A 105 11.16 -10.93 -2.31
CA VAL A 105 10.51 -10.13 -3.34
C VAL A 105 9.05 -10.57 -3.47
N GLU A 106 8.13 -9.65 -3.26
CA GLU A 106 6.70 -9.88 -3.36
C GLU A 106 6.19 -9.70 -4.80
N ASN A 107 4.98 -10.18 -5.08
CA ASN A 107 4.37 -9.98 -6.39
C ASN A 107 4.12 -8.49 -6.62
N GLY A 108 4.37 -8.01 -7.84
CA GLY A 108 4.02 -6.63 -8.19
C GLY A 108 4.85 -5.57 -7.46
N TRP A 109 5.98 -5.92 -6.85
CA TRP A 109 6.85 -5.00 -6.11
C TRP A 109 7.38 -3.81 -6.94
N GLN A 110 7.30 -3.88 -8.28
CA GLN A 110 7.61 -2.77 -9.19
C GLN A 110 6.40 -1.88 -9.52
N GLY A 111 5.22 -2.19 -8.96
CA GLY A 111 3.97 -1.51 -9.27
C GLY A 111 3.34 -1.94 -10.59
N ALA A 112 2.46 -1.08 -11.09
CA ALA A 112 1.83 -1.18 -12.39
C ALA A 112 2.87 -1.06 -13.51
N LYS A 113 2.68 -1.83 -14.57
CA LYS A 113 3.62 -1.82 -15.70
C LYS A 113 3.53 -0.55 -16.54
N THR A 114 2.34 -0.04 -16.78
CA THR A 114 2.09 1.11 -17.68
C THR A 114 1.08 2.12 -17.16
N GLU A 115 0.27 1.73 -16.19
CA GLU A 115 -0.90 2.47 -15.74
C GLU A 115 -0.53 3.43 -14.60
N SER A 116 -0.96 4.67 -14.78
CA SER A 116 -0.91 5.72 -13.76
C SER A 116 -2.31 6.25 -13.52
N LEU A 117 -2.60 6.74 -12.32
CA LEU A 117 -3.85 7.43 -12.03
C LEU A 117 -3.89 8.75 -12.80
N ALA A 118 -4.81 8.88 -13.77
CA ALA A 118 -4.98 10.09 -14.58
C ALA A 118 -5.98 11.06 -13.93
N ASN A 119 -7.10 10.53 -13.42
CA ASN A 119 -8.08 11.31 -12.68
C ASN A 119 -8.81 10.45 -11.64
N LEU A 120 -9.28 11.10 -10.58
CA LEU A 120 -10.14 10.53 -9.57
C LEU A 120 -11.19 11.55 -9.18
N THR A 121 -12.47 11.20 -9.28
CA THR A 121 -13.57 12.08 -8.89
C THR A 121 -14.52 11.33 -7.97
N VAL A 122 -14.91 11.95 -6.88
CA VAL A 122 -15.91 11.43 -5.95
C VAL A 122 -17.07 12.39 -5.91
N THR A 123 -18.25 11.89 -6.29
CA THR A 123 -19.49 12.66 -6.40
C THR A 123 -20.48 12.11 -5.38
N THR A 124 -21.05 12.96 -4.55
CA THR A 124 -22.07 12.52 -3.58
C THR A 124 -23.40 12.23 -4.29
N LEU A 125 -24.09 11.15 -3.91
CA LEU A 125 -25.40 10.78 -4.47
C LEU A 125 -26.59 11.37 -3.66
N HIS A 126 -26.30 11.80 -2.45
CA HIS A 126 -27.21 12.45 -1.51
C HIS A 126 -26.62 13.78 -1.06
N ASP A 127 -27.43 14.63 -0.44
CA ASP A 127 -26.88 15.85 0.15
C ASP A 127 -25.88 15.44 1.23
N PHE A 128 -24.65 15.93 1.16
CA PHE A 128 -23.63 15.64 2.17
C PHE A 128 -23.70 16.69 3.30
N SER A 129 -23.89 17.95 2.93
CA SER A 129 -24.11 19.09 3.82
C SER A 129 -24.88 20.20 3.10
N ASP A 130 -25.18 21.30 3.77
CA ASP A 130 -25.81 22.48 3.15
C ASP A 130 -24.94 23.11 2.03
N ILE A 131 -23.66 22.74 1.94
CA ILE A 131 -22.69 23.25 0.97
C ILE A 131 -22.49 22.27 -0.20
N TYR A 132 -22.48 20.96 0.08
CA TYR A 132 -22.28 19.91 -0.92
C TYR A 132 -23.58 19.13 -1.09
N LEU A 133 -24.30 19.44 -2.16
CA LEU A 133 -25.59 18.85 -2.49
C LEU A 133 -25.40 17.57 -3.31
N ALA A 134 -26.47 16.78 -3.45
CA ALA A 134 -26.48 15.61 -4.33
C ALA A 134 -26.01 15.97 -5.75
N GLY A 135 -25.02 15.23 -6.24
CA GLY A 135 -24.37 15.45 -7.54
C GLY A 135 -23.12 16.34 -7.48
N ASP A 136 -22.79 16.92 -6.34
CA ASP A 136 -21.56 17.70 -6.19
C ASP A 136 -20.33 16.80 -5.99
N THR A 137 -19.19 17.27 -6.50
CA THR A 137 -17.89 16.64 -6.27
C THR A 137 -17.37 17.05 -4.88
N ILE A 138 -16.92 16.06 -4.10
CA ILE A 138 -16.42 16.24 -2.72
C ILE A 138 -14.91 15.94 -2.60
N ASN A 139 -14.16 16.07 -3.70
CA ASN A 139 -12.72 15.75 -3.72
C ASN A 139 -11.91 16.53 -2.68
N ASP A 140 -12.30 17.77 -2.38
CA ASP A 140 -11.68 18.62 -1.39
C ASP A 140 -11.92 18.17 0.07
N LEU A 141 -12.93 17.34 0.31
CA LEU A 141 -13.17 16.66 1.58
C LEU A 141 -12.41 15.33 1.72
N LEU A 142 -11.58 14.96 0.74
CA LEU A 142 -10.90 13.68 0.70
C LEU A 142 -9.39 13.83 0.87
N THR A 143 -8.82 12.86 1.60
CA THR A 143 -7.38 12.72 1.78
C THR A 143 -6.93 11.32 1.37
N VAL A 144 -5.69 11.25 0.89
CA VAL A 144 -4.97 10.03 0.55
C VAL A 144 -3.78 9.88 1.50
N LEU A 145 -3.50 8.67 1.96
CA LEU A 145 -2.26 8.39 2.68
C LEU A 145 -1.11 8.22 1.69
N ASP A 146 -0.17 9.16 1.72
CA ASP A 146 1.03 9.15 0.89
C ASP A 146 2.26 9.17 1.81
N MET A 147 3.09 8.13 1.73
CA MET A 147 4.23 7.90 2.64
C MET A 147 3.85 8.02 4.12
N GLY A 148 2.65 7.56 4.48
CA GLY A 148 2.11 7.62 5.84
C GLY A 148 1.67 9.01 6.29
N GLN A 149 1.56 9.98 5.39
CA GLN A 149 1.02 11.31 5.66
C GLN A 149 -0.27 11.55 4.88
N PRO A 150 -1.31 12.12 5.51
CA PRO A 150 -2.53 12.49 4.80
C PRO A 150 -2.25 13.68 3.87
N VAL A 151 -2.60 13.51 2.60
CA VAL A 151 -2.49 14.54 1.55
C VAL A 151 -3.87 14.75 0.95
N ALA A 152 -4.30 16.00 0.82
CA ALA A 152 -5.59 16.32 0.18
C ALA A 152 -5.63 15.76 -1.25
N LEU A 153 -6.74 15.13 -1.63
CA LEU A 153 -6.88 14.46 -2.93
C LEU A 153 -6.60 15.41 -4.12
N PRO A 154 -7.06 16.67 -4.15
CA PRO A 154 -6.72 17.59 -5.24
C PRO A 154 -5.20 17.83 -5.35
N ALA A 155 -4.50 17.92 -4.22
CA ALA A 155 -3.06 18.07 -4.19
C ALA A 155 -2.35 16.81 -4.67
N TYR A 156 -2.84 15.62 -4.28
CA TYR A 156 -2.33 14.34 -4.76
C TYR A 156 -2.47 14.21 -6.29
N LEU A 157 -3.63 14.54 -6.85
CA LEU A 157 -3.92 14.50 -8.29
C LEU A 157 -3.16 15.56 -9.11
N SER A 158 -2.76 16.67 -8.49
CA SER A 158 -2.00 17.73 -9.17
C SER A 158 -0.53 17.38 -9.44
N ARG A 159 -0.03 16.28 -8.86
CA ARG A 159 1.37 15.85 -9.01
C ARG A 159 1.59 15.26 -10.41
N PRO A 160 2.85 15.24 -10.90
CA PRO A 160 3.17 14.49 -12.10
C PRO A 160 2.71 13.04 -11.96
N ALA A 161 2.00 12.53 -12.97
CA ALA A 161 1.51 11.17 -12.96
C ALA A 161 2.67 10.18 -12.83
N THR A 162 2.61 9.36 -11.78
CA THR A 162 3.52 8.22 -11.57
C THR A 162 2.75 6.92 -11.76
N LEU A 163 3.46 5.87 -12.15
CA LEU A 163 2.88 4.53 -12.19
C LEU A 163 2.31 4.17 -10.82
N ILE A 164 1.15 3.51 -10.81
CA ILE A 164 0.51 3.06 -9.58
C ILE A 164 1.46 2.06 -8.89
N GLN A 165 1.81 2.31 -7.64
CA GLN A 165 2.76 1.46 -6.90
C GLN A 165 2.07 0.37 -6.09
N GLU A 166 0.81 0.61 -5.69
CA GLU A 166 0.07 -0.22 -4.76
C GLU A 166 -1.23 -0.71 -5.40
N GLU A 167 -1.68 -1.91 -5.02
CA GLU A 167 -2.93 -2.51 -5.50
C GLU A 167 -4.19 -1.88 -4.87
N SER A 168 -4.00 -0.90 -3.97
CA SER A 168 -5.10 -0.16 -3.35
C SER A 168 -4.77 1.31 -3.14
N LEU A 169 -5.80 2.14 -3.18
CA LEU A 169 -5.77 3.56 -2.84
C LEU A 169 -6.87 3.86 -1.81
N TRP A 170 -6.48 4.46 -0.68
CA TRP A 170 -7.40 4.77 0.41
C TRP A 170 -7.80 6.24 0.37
N LEU A 171 -9.11 6.51 0.40
CA LEU A 171 -9.70 7.84 0.46
C LEU A 171 -10.41 8.05 1.79
N ASN A 172 -9.93 9.00 2.57
CA ASN A 172 -10.46 9.30 3.89
C ASN A 172 -11.18 10.63 3.87
N LEU A 173 -12.43 10.65 4.33
CA LEU A 173 -13.20 11.86 4.55
C LEU A 173 -12.60 12.67 5.69
N THR A 174 -12.50 13.99 5.51
CA THR A 174 -12.03 14.91 6.55
C THR A 174 -13.12 15.29 7.55
N GLU A 175 -14.39 15.13 7.17
CA GLU A 175 -15.56 15.45 7.99
C GLU A 175 -16.70 14.47 7.76
N ALA A 176 -17.64 14.42 8.72
CA ALA A 176 -18.81 13.57 8.65
C ALA A 176 -19.92 14.22 7.80
N PRO A 177 -20.75 13.43 7.10
CA PRO A 177 -21.99 13.93 6.51
C PRO A 177 -22.86 14.62 7.57
N ALA A 178 -23.41 15.79 7.22
CA ALA A 178 -24.17 16.65 8.13
C ALA A 178 -25.66 16.78 7.76
N SER A 179 -26.06 16.34 6.57
CA SER A 179 -27.44 16.43 6.05
C SER A 179 -28.45 15.54 6.80
N GLY A 180 -27.97 14.50 7.49
CA GLY A 180 -28.81 13.45 8.08
C GLY A 180 -29.32 12.41 7.07
N GLU A 181 -28.93 12.51 5.80
CA GLU A 181 -29.14 11.48 4.79
C GLU A 181 -28.04 10.40 4.83
N ASP A 182 -28.32 9.25 4.21
CA ASP A 182 -27.33 8.19 4.08
C ASP A 182 -26.18 8.62 3.17
N PHE A 183 -24.94 8.39 3.62
CA PHE A 183 -23.78 8.69 2.78
C PHE A 183 -23.64 7.66 1.66
N GLN A 184 -23.79 8.14 0.42
CA GLN A 184 -23.51 7.38 -0.79
C GLN A 184 -22.73 8.25 -1.76
N ALA A 185 -21.75 7.66 -2.45
CA ALA A 185 -20.92 8.36 -3.41
C ALA A 185 -20.63 7.50 -4.63
N GLU A 186 -20.58 8.14 -5.79
CA GLU A 186 -20.03 7.58 -7.02
C GLU A 186 -18.54 7.94 -7.10
N VAL A 187 -17.68 6.93 -7.27
CA VAL A 187 -16.24 7.11 -7.44
C VAL A 187 -15.89 6.78 -8.88
N THR A 188 -15.42 7.78 -9.62
CA THR A 188 -14.92 7.63 -10.98
C THR A 188 -13.40 7.63 -10.97
N VAL A 189 -12.80 6.53 -11.45
CA VAL A 189 -11.35 6.37 -11.61
C VAL A 189 -11.02 6.35 -13.09
N THR A 190 -10.05 7.17 -13.51
CA THR A 190 -9.54 7.16 -14.88
C THR A 190 -8.05 6.85 -14.85
N LEU A 191 -7.63 5.82 -15.59
CA LEU A 191 -6.24 5.43 -15.73
C LEU A 191 -5.63 6.07 -16.99
N SER A 192 -4.30 6.08 -17.09
CA SER A 192 -3.60 6.64 -18.25
C SER A 192 -3.87 5.92 -19.57
N ASN A 193 -4.36 4.69 -19.52
CA ASN A 193 -4.71 3.87 -20.68
C ASN A 193 -6.18 3.99 -21.12
N GLY A 194 -6.99 4.82 -20.43
CA GLY A 194 -8.41 5.05 -20.73
C GLY A 194 -9.33 4.46 -19.67
#